data_AF-A0A4Y2D1U3-F1
#
_entry.id   AF-A0A4Y2D1U3-F1
#
_cell.length_a   1.000
_cell.length_b   1.000
_cell.length_c   1.000
_cell.angle_alpha   90.00
_cell.angle_beta   90.00
_cell.angle_gamma   90.00
#
_symmetry.space_group_name_H-M   'P 1'
#
loop_
_entity.id
_entity.type
_entity.pdbx_description
1 polymer ?
#
loop_
_entity_poly.entity_id
_entity_poly.type
_entity_poly.pdbx_seq_one_letter_code
_entity_poly.pdbx_strand_id
1 'polypeptide(L)'
;MDATSLNAKPESRKVAILLHVISVECLEIYNTFNEVSSASMNGILAKFEAYFVPQRNITYERQRLFLLMQREGQSVDDFITELRKQLRNCDYGSLKDYVLVDQLVRGLRESRLRERLLRISDLDIKKAVDMFHAAETSKLQAQVYFTEE
;
A
#
# COMPACT_ATOMS: atom_id res chain seq x y z
N MET A 1 -19.27 -10.28 -10.42
CA MET A 1 -19.53 -10.38 -11.87
C MET A 1 -18.19 -10.71 -12.52
N ASP A 2 -18.03 -11.94 -13.00
CA ASP A 2 -16.75 -12.39 -13.59
C ASP A 2 -16.74 -11.99 -15.07
N ALA A 3 -16.12 -10.84 -15.37
CA ALA A 3 -16.36 -10.07 -16.61
C ALA A 3 -16.01 -10.82 -17.91
N THR A 4 -15.27 -11.92 -17.85
CA THR A 4 -14.77 -12.66 -19.03
C THR A 4 -15.07 -14.15 -18.99
N SER A 5 -15.74 -14.67 -17.95
CA SER A 5 -15.87 -16.12 -17.71
C SER A 5 -14.53 -16.86 -17.81
N LEU A 6 -13.41 -16.16 -17.55
CA LEU A 6 -12.06 -16.69 -17.78
C LEU A 6 -11.77 -17.88 -16.86
N ASN A 7 -12.33 -17.84 -15.65
CA ASN A 7 -12.15 -18.87 -14.64
C ASN A 7 -12.63 -20.25 -15.10
N ALA A 8 -13.63 -20.31 -15.99
CA ALA A 8 -14.16 -21.56 -16.56
C ALA A 8 -13.41 -22.06 -17.81
N LYS A 9 -12.42 -21.31 -18.32
CA LYS A 9 -11.64 -21.72 -19.49
C LYS A 9 -10.55 -22.75 -19.12
N PRO A 10 -10.13 -23.60 -20.07
CA PRO A 10 -8.99 -24.49 -19.86
C PRO A 10 -7.74 -23.70 -19.46
N GLU A 11 -6.92 -24.25 -18.57
CA GLU A 11 -5.69 -23.61 -18.08
C GLU A 11 -4.76 -23.20 -19.22
N SER A 12 -4.65 -24.02 -20.27
CA SER A 12 -3.86 -23.69 -21.47
C SER A 12 -4.27 -22.37 -22.12
N ARG A 13 -5.57 -22.06 -22.14
CA ARG A 13 -6.08 -20.79 -22.69
C ARG A 13 -5.80 -19.63 -21.75
N LYS A 14 -5.89 -19.82 -20.44
CA LYS A 14 -5.55 -18.79 -19.45
C LYS A 14 -4.07 -18.43 -19.52
N VAL A 15 -3.19 -19.45 -19.61
CA VAL A 15 -1.74 -19.28 -19.78
C VAL A 15 -1.43 -18.56 -21.09
N ALA A 16 -2.04 -18.97 -22.21
CA ALA A 16 -1.82 -18.29 -23.49
C ALA A 16 -2.24 -16.81 -23.45
N ILE A 17 -3.36 -16.49 -22.80
CA ILE A 17 -3.81 -15.10 -22.61
C ILE A 17 -2.84 -14.33 -21.72
N LEU A 18 -2.38 -14.91 -20.61
CA LEU A 18 -1.38 -14.29 -19.74
C LEU A 18 -0.11 -13.96 -20.54
N LEU A 19 0.46 -14.93 -21.26
CA LEU A 19 1.67 -14.75 -22.06
C LEU A 19 1.51 -13.74 -23.20
N HIS A 20 0.28 -13.54 -23.69
CA HIS A 20 -0.02 -12.53 -24.71
C HIS A 20 -0.11 -11.11 -24.14
N VAL A 21 -0.53 -10.97 -22.88
CA VAL A 21 -0.80 -9.67 -22.24
C VAL A 21 0.38 -9.16 -21.42
N ILE A 22 1.24 -10.04 -20.92
CA ILE A 22 2.46 -9.62 -20.23
C ILE A 22 3.41 -8.89 -21.19
N SER A 23 4.23 -8.00 -20.64
CA SER A 23 5.21 -7.24 -21.43
C SER A 23 6.30 -8.16 -21.99
N VAL A 24 7.01 -7.68 -23.02
CA VAL A 24 8.11 -8.42 -23.66
C VAL A 24 9.20 -8.77 -22.65
N GLU A 25 9.51 -7.86 -21.73
CA GLU A 25 10.49 -8.07 -20.65
C GLU A 25 10.03 -9.17 -19.68
N CYS A 26 8.74 -9.25 -19.37
CA CYS A 26 8.21 -10.33 -18.55
C CYS A 26 8.22 -11.67 -19.28
N LEU A 27 8.04 -11.67 -20.61
CA LEU A 27 8.14 -12.87 -21.44
C LEU A 27 9.58 -13.41 -21.51
N GLU A 28 10.58 -12.52 -21.57
CA GLU A 28 11.99 -12.90 -21.48
C GLU A 28 12.30 -13.58 -20.14
N ILE A 29 11.83 -12.99 -19.02
CA ILE A 29 11.95 -13.60 -17.69
C ILE A 29 11.25 -14.96 -17.64
N TYR A 30 10.04 -15.06 -18.19
CA TYR A 30 9.29 -16.32 -18.26
C TYR A 30 10.09 -17.44 -18.94
N ASN A 31 10.80 -17.13 -20.03
CA ASN A 31 11.61 -18.09 -20.76
C ASN A 31 12.84 -18.57 -19.97
N THR A 32 13.23 -17.88 -18.90
CA THR A 32 14.30 -18.34 -17.97
C THR A 32 13.82 -19.35 -16.94
N PHE A 33 12.50 -19.52 -16.77
CA PHE A 33 11.96 -20.48 -15.80
C PHE A 33 12.15 -21.91 -16.32
N ASN A 34 12.79 -22.77 -15.54
CA ASN A 34 12.84 -24.21 -15.83
C ASN A 34 11.44 -24.83 -15.66
N GLU A 35 11.05 -25.77 -16.52
CA GLU A 35 9.79 -26.55 -16.46
C GLU A 35 8.50 -25.69 -16.44
N VAL A 36 8.20 -25.00 -17.55
CA VAL A 36 6.98 -24.17 -17.67
C VAL A 36 5.90 -24.78 -18.55
N SER A 37 6.21 -25.84 -19.30
CA SER A 37 5.32 -26.47 -20.27
C SER A 37 4.10 -27.19 -19.66
N SER A 38 4.08 -27.41 -18.35
CA SER A 38 2.95 -28.01 -17.60
C SER A 38 2.42 -27.14 -16.45
N ALA A 39 2.87 -25.88 -16.34
CA ALA A 39 2.50 -25.02 -15.24
C ALA A 39 1.08 -24.44 -15.42
N SER A 40 0.26 -24.47 -14.36
CA SER A 40 -0.99 -23.73 -14.31
C SER A 40 -0.73 -22.22 -14.31
N MET A 41 -1.75 -21.41 -14.60
CA MET A 41 -1.62 -19.94 -14.54
C MET A 41 -1.10 -19.48 -13.17
N ASN A 42 -1.60 -20.08 -12.09
CA ASN A 42 -1.16 -19.78 -10.72
C ASN A 42 0.29 -20.21 -10.48
N GLY A 43 0.73 -21.34 -11.05
CA GLY A 43 2.12 -21.78 -10.96
C GLY A 43 3.09 -20.81 -11.64
N ILE A 44 2.69 -20.24 -12.78
CA ILE A 44 3.47 -19.21 -13.49
C ILE A 44 3.54 -17.93 -12.67
N LEU A 45 2.41 -17.46 -12.12
CA LEU A 45 2.38 -16.29 -11.25
C LEU A 45 3.25 -16.47 -10.00
N ALA A 46 3.25 -17.66 -9.39
CA ALA A 46 4.12 -17.97 -8.25
C ALA A 46 5.61 -17.92 -8.61
N LYS A 47 6.00 -18.37 -9.82
CA LYS A 47 7.38 -18.24 -10.30
C LYS A 47 7.78 -16.78 -10.53
N PHE A 48 6.89 -15.96 -11.09
CA PHE A 48 7.12 -14.51 -11.20
C PHE A 48 7.26 -13.86 -9.82
N GLU A 49 6.40 -14.21 -8.87
CA GLU A 49 6.51 -13.72 -7.50
C GLU A 49 7.85 -14.12 -6.87
N ALA A 50 8.26 -15.38 -7.01
CA ALA A 50 9.55 -15.87 -6.54
C ALA A 50 10.75 -15.24 -7.26
N TYR A 51 10.61 -14.78 -8.51
CA TYR A 51 11.67 -14.07 -9.23
C TYR A 51 11.81 -12.61 -8.77
N PHE A 52 10.69 -11.90 -8.61
CA PHE A 52 10.71 -10.47 -8.29
C PHE A 52 10.84 -10.18 -6.79
N VAL A 53 10.28 -11.01 -5.91
CA VAL A 53 10.31 -10.78 -4.45
C VAL A 53 11.73 -10.74 -3.89
N PRO A 54 12.66 -11.65 -4.23
CA PRO A 54 14.05 -11.59 -3.76
C PRO A 54 14.82 -10.37 -4.26
N GLN A 55 14.44 -9.82 -5.42
CA GLN A 55 15.05 -8.58 -5.94
C GLN A 55 14.55 -7.33 -5.21
N ARG A 56 13.47 -7.44 -4.43
CA ARG A 56 13.00 -6.35 -3.58
C ARG A 56 13.93 -6.22 -2.38
N ASN A 57 14.75 -5.17 -2.37
CA ASN A 57 15.56 -4.83 -1.21
C ASN A 57 14.65 -4.33 -0.07
N ILE A 58 14.27 -5.25 0.83
CA ILE A 58 13.36 -4.98 1.95
C ILE A 58 13.92 -3.84 2.83
N THR A 59 15.23 -3.83 3.06
CA THR A 59 15.89 -2.76 3.84
C THR A 59 15.67 -1.40 3.18
N TYR A 60 15.85 -1.30 1.87
CA TYR A 60 15.60 -0.07 1.12
C TYR A 60 14.13 0.36 1.20
N GLU A 61 13.18 -0.57 1.04
CA GLU A 61 11.75 -0.26 1.13
C GLU A 61 11.34 0.24 2.52
N ARG A 62 11.94 -0.33 3.58
CA ARG A 62 11.76 0.14 4.96
C ARG A 62 12.36 1.54 5.16
N GLN A 63 13.54 1.82 4.60
CA GLN A 63 14.11 3.17 4.65
C GLN A 63 13.21 4.17 3.92
N ARG A 64 12.70 3.82 2.73
CA ARG A 64 11.74 4.66 1.99
C ARG A 64 10.49 4.97 2.81
N LEU A 65 9.94 3.98 3.54
CA LEU A 65 8.83 4.21 4.46
C LEU A 65 9.16 5.28 5.51
N PHE A 66 10.35 5.20 6.12
CA PHE A 66 10.80 6.17 7.12
C PHE A 66 11.26 7.53 6.54
N LEU A 67 11.25 7.69 5.23
CA LEU A 67 11.44 9.00 4.59
C LEU A 67 10.12 9.69 4.25
N LEU A 68 8.99 8.98 4.31
CA LEU A 68 7.68 9.57 4.03
C LEU A 68 7.29 10.58 5.10
N MET A 69 6.94 11.78 4.64
CA MET A 69 6.42 12.90 5.44
C MET A 69 5.20 13.46 4.71
N GLN A 70 4.20 13.90 5.47
CA GLN A 70 3.01 14.53 4.92
C GLN A 70 3.41 15.82 4.18
N ARG A 71 3.07 15.90 2.90
CA ARG A 71 3.33 17.07 2.06
C ARG A 71 2.39 18.22 2.42
N GLU A 72 2.77 19.44 2.04
CA GLU A 72 1.89 20.59 2.16
C GLU A 72 0.61 20.39 1.32
N GLY A 73 -0.55 20.68 1.91
CA GLY A 73 -1.84 20.49 1.25
C GLY A 73 -2.27 19.02 1.06
N GLN A 74 -1.46 18.05 1.46
CA GLN A 74 -1.84 16.63 1.39
C GLN A 74 -2.83 16.30 2.50
N SER A 75 -3.99 15.75 2.15
CA SER A 75 -4.97 15.25 3.12
C SER A 75 -4.38 14.11 3.96
N VAL A 76 -4.90 13.91 5.17
CA VAL A 76 -4.40 12.80 6.01
C VAL A 76 -4.72 11.45 5.38
N ASP A 77 -5.87 11.29 4.73
CA ASP A 77 -6.27 10.06 4.03
C ASP A 77 -5.33 9.71 2.87
N ASP A 78 -4.90 10.71 2.10
CA ASP A 78 -3.91 10.51 1.04
C ASP A 78 -2.57 10.08 1.61
N PHE A 79 -2.18 10.66 2.75
CA PHE A 79 -0.94 10.30 3.42
C PHE A 79 -1.00 8.86 3.96
N ILE A 80 -2.08 8.47 4.63
CA ILE A 80 -2.30 7.10 5.10
C ILE A 80 -2.28 6.12 3.91
N THR A 81 -2.89 6.50 2.79
CA THR A 81 -2.88 5.69 1.57
C THR A 81 -1.47 5.50 1.03
N GLU A 82 -0.65 6.55 1.02
CA GLU A 82 0.77 6.50 0.62
C GLU A 82 1.58 5.59 1.55
N LEU A 83 1.41 5.72 2.87
CA LEU A 83 2.05 4.85 3.86
C LEU A 83 1.66 3.38 3.67
N ARG A 84 0.36 3.09 3.48
CA ARG A 84 -0.14 1.72 3.21
C ARG A 84 0.43 1.16 1.92
N LYS A 85 0.58 1.97 0.87
CA LYS A 85 1.20 1.55 -0.39
C LYS A 85 2.65 1.11 -0.17
N GLN A 86 3.43 1.89 0.56
CA GLN A 86 4.82 1.58 0.85
C GLN A 86 4.99 0.39 1.81
N LEU A 87 4.12 0.26 2.83
CA LEU A 87 4.14 -0.85 3.80
C LEU A 87 3.99 -2.23 3.16
N ARG A 88 3.25 -2.36 2.05
CA ARG A 88 3.14 -3.63 1.31
C ARG A 88 4.50 -4.17 0.84
N ASN A 89 5.48 -3.29 0.69
CA ASN A 89 6.82 -3.64 0.22
C ASN A 89 7.81 -3.95 1.34
N CYS A 90 7.46 -3.66 2.59
CA CYS A 90 8.42 -3.63 3.71
C CYS A 90 8.52 -4.93 4.52
N ASP A 91 7.67 -5.91 4.22
CA ASP A 91 7.62 -7.21 4.88
C ASP A 91 7.62 -7.13 6.43
N TYR A 92 6.63 -6.40 6.98
CA TYR A 92 6.41 -6.30 8.43
C TYR A 92 5.45 -7.35 8.99
N GLY A 93 4.91 -8.25 8.14
CA GLY A 93 3.99 -9.30 8.59
C GLY A 93 2.79 -8.75 9.40
N SER A 94 2.61 -9.27 10.61
CA SER A 94 1.57 -8.86 11.57
C SER A 94 1.82 -7.50 12.23
N LEU A 95 3.01 -6.93 12.10
CA LEU A 95 3.36 -5.63 12.70
C LEU A 95 2.95 -4.43 11.85
N LYS A 96 2.37 -4.66 10.67
CA LYS A 96 2.05 -3.59 9.69
C LYS A 96 1.22 -2.45 10.28
N ASP A 97 0.24 -2.75 11.13
CA ASP A 97 -0.64 -1.73 11.69
C ASP A 97 0.06 -0.88 12.76
N TYR A 98 0.90 -1.49 13.60
CA TYR A 98 1.72 -0.75 14.56
C TYR A 98 2.71 0.18 13.86
N VAL A 99 3.42 -0.34 12.85
CA VAL A 99 4.37 0.46 12.06
C VAL A 99 3.64 1.57 11.29
N LEU A 100 2.42 1.33 10.80
CA LEU A 100 1.60 2.35 10.16
C LEU A 100 1.28 3.49 11.13
N VAL A 101 0.86 3.18 12.35
CA VAL A 101 0.54 4.19 13.37
C VAL A 101 1.78 4.99 13.76
N ASP A 102 2.90 4.32 14.05
CA ASP A 102 4.16 4.97 14.42
C ASP A 102 4.62 5.92 13.32
N GLN A 103 4.58 5.44 12.07
CA GLN A 103 5.01 6.21 10.91
C GLN A 103 4.05 7.35 10.58
N LEU A 104 2.75 7.17 10.79
CA LEU A 104 1.74 8.21 10.66
C LEU A 104 2.04 9.34 11.64
N VAL A 105 2.14 9.04 12.94
CA VAL A 105 2.45 10.03 13.99
C VAL A 105 3.76 10.76 13.68
N ARG A 106 4.82 10.03 13.33
CA ARG A 106 6.13 10.61 13.01
C ARG A 106 6.06 11.51 11.77
N GLY A 107 5.33 11.07 10.74
CA GLY A 107 5.30 11.70 9.42
C GLY A 107 4.34 12.88 9.27
N LEU A 108 3.43 13.11 10.22
CA LEU A 108 2.49 14.25 10.19
C LEU A 108 3.20 15.59 10.11
N ARG A 109 2.65 16.53 9.35
CA ARG A 109 3.19 17.90 9.29
C ARG A 109 2.74 18.75 10.49
N GLU A 110 1.50 18.55 10.95
CA GLU A 110 0.93 19.37 12.02
C GLU A 110 1.35 18.90 13.41
N SER A 111 2.25 19.68 14.05
CA SER A 111 2.81 19.37 15.37
C SER A 111 1.75 19.24 16.47
N ARG A 112 0.72 20.09 16.46
CA ARG A 112 -0.38 20.04 17.44
C ARG A 112 -1.20 18.76 17.34
N LEU A 113 -1.44 18.29 16.12
CA LEU A 113 -2.17 17.05 15.88
C LEU A 113 -1.35 15.84 16.33
N ARG A 114 -0.04 15.86 16.03
CA ARG A 114 0.92 14.87 16.53
C ARG A 114 0.96 14.82 18.06
N GLU A 115 1.04 15.97 18.73
CA GLU A 115 1.04 16.06 20.19
C GLU A 115 -0.22 15.45 20.80
N ARG A 116 -1.39 15.71 20.20
CA ARG A 116 -2.66 15.12 20.65
C ARG A 116 -2.68 13.60 20.50
N LEU A 117 -2.12 13.05 19.42
CA LEU A 117 -2.06 11.60 19.20
C LEU A 117 -1.20 10.92 20.28
N LEU A 118 -0.09 11.54 20.64
CA LEU A 118 0.83 11.02 21.66
C LEU A 118 0.24 10.98 23.08
N ARG A 119 -0.92 11.59 23.31
CA ARG A 119 -1.64 11.51 24.60
C ARG A 119 -2.54 10.27 24.70
N ILE A 120 -2.79 9.59 23.59
CA ILE A 120 -3.67 8.41 23.55
C ILE A 120 -2.84 7.17 23.87
N SER A 121 -3.17 6.48 24.96
CA SER A 121 -2.59 5.16 25.24
C SER A 121 -3.12 4.14 24.24
N ASP A 122 -2.25 3.22 23.83
CA ASP A 122 -2.57 2.15 22.88
C ASP A 122 -3.25 2.69 21.62
N LEU A 123 -2.61 3.69 21.00
CA LEU A 123 -3.07 4.31 19.77
C LEU A 123 -3.10 3.25 18.66
N ASP A 124 -4.29 3.03 18.08
CA ASP A 124 -4.48 2.22 16.90
C ASP A 124 -4.84 3.10 15.70
N ILE A 125 -4.84 2.49 14.51
CA ILE A 125 -5.11 3.23 13.26
C ILE A 125 -6.51 3.84 13.23
N LYS A 126 -7.50 3.20 13.88
CA LYS A 126 -8.88 3.67 13.90
C LYS A 126 -8.99 4.93 14.75
N LYS A 127 -8.47 4.90 15.98
CA LYS A 127 -8.40 6.05 16.88
C LYS A 127 -7.67 7.23 16.24
N ALA A 128 -6.56 6.95 15.54
CA ALA A 128 -5.81 7.99 14.83
C ALA A 128 -6.67 8.66 13.74
N VAL A 129 -7.28 7.86 12.86
CA VAL A 129 -8.18 8.32 11.77
C VAL A 129 -9.36 9.13 12.31
N ASP A 130 -10.05 8.62 13.33
CA ASP A 130 -11.18 9.31 13.95
C ASP A 130 -10.79 10.71 14.46
N MET A 131 -9.59 10.83 15.06
CA MET A 131 -9.11 12.12 15.55
C MET A 131 -8.71 13.08 14.43
N PHE A 132 -8.18 12.59 13.31
CA PHE A 132 -7.89 13.42 12.15
C PHE A 132 -9.16 13.99 11.54
N HIS A 133 -10.16 13.15 11.29
CA HIS A 133 -11.45 13.61 10.76
C HIS A 133 -12.12 14.62 11.70
N ALA A 134 -12.05 14.39 13.02
CA ALA A 134 -12.55 15.35 14.00
C ALA A 134 -11.80 16.69 13.93
N ALA A 135 -10.47 16.66 13.76
CA ALA A 135 -9.65 17.86 13.65
C ALA A 135 -9.91 18.64 12.34
N GLU A 136 -10.04 17.94 11.20
CA GLU A 136 -10.38 18.56 9.91
C GLU A 136 -11.77 19.18 9.95
N THR A 137 -12.76 18.45 10.46
CA THR A 137 -14.14 18.95 10.62
C THR A 137 -14.17 20.19 11.52
N SER A 138 -13.48 20.15 12.66
CA SER A 138 -13.40 21.30 13.59
C SER A 138 -12.76 22.52 12.95
N LYS A 139 -11.73 22.34 12.10
CA LYS A 139 -11.09 23.44 11.37
C LYS A 139 -12.02 24.07 10.34
N LEU A 140 -12.73 23.25 9.57
CA LEU A 140 -13.71 23.73 8.59
C LEU A 140 -14.82 24.51 9.28
N GLN A 141 -15.38 23.97 10.37
CA GLN A 141 -16.41 24.64 11.17
C GLN A 141 -15.90 25.96 11.76
N ALA A 142 -14.70 25.97 12.33
CA ALA A 142 -14.11 27.19 12.88
C ALA A 142 -13.91 28.27 11.81
N GLN A 143 -13.46 27.91 10.59
CA GLN A 143 -13.31 28.86 9.50
C GLN A 143 -14.62 29.57 9.16
N VAL A 144 -15.74 28.85 9.13
CA VAL A 144 -17.07 29.44 8.87
C VAL A 144 -17.40 30.50 9.92
N TYR A 145 -17.22 30.20 11.21
CA TYR A 145 -17.49 31.15 12.30
C TYR A 145 -16.64 32.43 12.23
N PHE A 146 -15.38 32.34 11.77
CA PHE A 146 -14.47 33.50 11.71
C PHE A 146 -14.55 34.29 10.40
N THR A 147 -15.32 33.82 9.41
CA THR A 147 -15.59 34.56 8.16
C THR A 147 -16.89 35.36 8.18
N GLU A 148 -17.69 35.23 9.25
CA GLU A 148 -18.98 35.92 9.42
C GLU A 148 -18.89 37.22 10.26
N GLU A 149 -17.67 37.67 10.59
CA GLU A 149 -17.37 39.01 11.18
C GLU A 149 -16.64 39.91 10.17
#